data_AF-A0A9P0MFU7-F1
#
_entry.id   AF-A0A9P0MFU7-F1
#
_cell.length_a   1.000
_cell.length_b   1.000
_cell.length_c   1.000
_cell.angle_alpha   90.00
_cell.angle_beta   90.00
_cell.angle_gamma   90.00
#
_symmetry.space_group_name_H-M   'P 1'
#
loop_
_entity.id
_entity.type
_entity.pdbx_description
1 polymer ?
#
loop_
_entity_poly.entity_id
_entity_poly.type
_entity_poly.pdbx_seq_one_letter_code
_entity_poly.pdbx_strand_id
1 'polypeptide(L)' 'MKVPFRYKSDQLVGYDDVRSMTEKVLYANSKKLGGIMLWSLDTDDFRGLCGRAYPLLKTIKENLK' A
#
# COMPACT_ATOMS: atom_id res chain seq x y z
N MET A 1 8.48 9.00 4.84
CA MET A 1 7.95 7.66 4.52
C MET A 1 7.60 7.00 5.84
N LYS A 2 6.31 6.98 6.18
CA LYS A 2 5.81 6.41 7.42
C LYS A 2 4.96 5.18 7.08
N VAL A 3 5.21 4.06 7.78
CA VAL A 3 4.45 2.82 7.64
C VAL A 3 3.74 2.49 8.97
N PRO A 4 2.54 1.91 8.93
CA PRO A 4 1.85 1.48 10.13
C PRO A 4 2.43 0.16 10.68
N PHE A 5 2.18 -0.06 11.96
CA PHE A 5 2.35 -1.37 12.60
C PHE A 5 1.20 -1.60 13.58
N ARG A 6 0.90 -2.87 13.83
CA ARG A 6 -0.07 -3.33 14.83
C ARG A 6 0.57 -4.43 15.66
N TYR A 7 0.29 -4.43 16.96
CA TYR A 7 0.73 -5.48 17.87
C TYR A 7 -0.44 -6.01 18.69
N LYS A 8 -0.36 -7.28 19.07
CA LYS A 8 -1.26 -7.94 20.01
C LYS A 8 -0.49 -9.05 20.72
N SER A 9 -0.37 -8.93 22.04
CA SER A 9 0.44 -9.84 22.86
C SER A 9 1.89 -9.90 22.37
N ASP A 10 2.36 -11.07 21.97
CA ASP A 10 3.69 -11.38 21.44
C ASP A 10 3.81 -11.20 19.91
N GLN A 11 2.71 -10.85 19.23
CA GLN A 11 2.67 -10.70 17.77
C GLN A 11 2.76 -9.22 17.38
N LEU A 12 3.65 -8.92 16.42
CA LEU A 12 3.84 -7.61 15.82
C LEU A 12 3.82 -7.75 14.30
N VAL A 13 3.02 -6.92 13.63
CA VAL A 13 2.88 -6.91 12.17
C VAL A 13 3.09 -5.49 11.65
N GLY A 14 4.11 -5.32 10.81
CA GLY A 14 4.28 -4.15 9.95
C GLY A 14 3.63 -4.41 8.60
N TYR A 15 2.95 -3.42 8.03
CA TYR A 15 2.19 -3.58 6.79
C TYR A 15 2.09 -2.27 6.03
N ASP A 16 1.48 -2.31 4.85
CA ASP A 16 1.10 -1.12 4.09
C ASP A 16 -0.40 -0.87 4.19
N ASP A 17 -0.77 0.40 4.35
CA ASP A 17 -2.14 0.87 4.23
C ASP A 17 -2.26 1.92 3.11
N VAL A 18 -3.47 2.42 2.89
CA VAL A 18 -3.73 3.45 1.88
C VAL A 18 -2.86 4.69 2.08
N ARG A 19 -2.58 5.07 3.32
CA ARG A 19 -1.77 6.25 3.63
C ARG A 19 -0.29 6.01 3.31
N SER A 20 0.29 4.92 3.80
CA SER A 20 1.70 4.60 3.52
C SER A 20 1.94 4.37 2.03
N MET A 21 0.98 3.73 1.34
CA MET A 21 1.05 3.53 -0.10
C MET A 21 1.00 4.85 -0.87
N THR A 22 0.12 5.79 -0.47
CA THR A 22 0.08 7.13 -1.06
C THR A 22 1.42 7.85 -0.89
N GLU A 23 2.03 7.82 0.31
CA GLU A 23 3.35 8.43 0.53
C GLU A 23 4.45 7.80 -0.35
N LYS A 24 4.43 6.47 -0.54
CA LYS A 24 5.39 5.76 -1.40
C LYS A 24 5.23 6.15 -2.87
N VAL A 25 3.99 6.26 -3.36
CA VAL A 25 3.71 6.69 -4.74
C VAL A 25 4.16 8.14 -4.97
N LEU A 26 3.84 9.05 -4.04
CA LEU A 26 4.30 10.43 -4.10
C LEU A 26 5.82 10.53 -4.07
N TYR A 27 6.49 9.68 -3.29
CA TYR A 27 7.94 9.59 -3.30
C TYR A 27 8.47 9.13 -4.67
N ALA A 28 7.92 8.07 -5.26
CA ALA A 28 8.32 7.58 -6.59
C ALA A 28 8.15 8.66 -7.66
N ASN A 29 7.01 9.38 -7.65
CA ASN A 29 6.76 10.53 -8.52
C ASN A 29 7.82 11.63 -8.31
N SER A 30 8.14 11.98 -7.06
CA SER A 30 9.14 13.02 -6.74
C SER A 30 10.54 12.69 -7.23
N LYS A 31 10.84 11.38 -7.34
CA LYS A 31 12.12 10.86 -7.81
C LYS A 31 12.13 10.53 -9.30
N LYS A 32 11.01 10.73 -10.01
CA LYS A 32 10.85 10.38 -11.43
C LYS A 32 11.22 8.92 -11.72
N LEU A 33 10.83 8.01 -10.83
CA LEU A 33 11.02 6.58 -11.06
C LEU A 33 10.06 6.08 -12.15
N GLY A 34 10.38 4.94 -12.77
CA GLY A 34 9.55 4.35 -13.84
C GLY A 34 8.20 3.80 -13.37
N GLY A 35 7.95 3.73 -12.07
CA GLY A 35 6.69 3.28 -11.49
C GLY A 35 6.83 2.72 -10.09
N ILE A 36 5.79 2.00 -9.65
CA ILE A 36 5.75 1.22 -8.42
C ILE A 36 5.54 -0.25 -8.79
N MET A 37 6.30 -1.15 -8.18
CA MET A 37 6.04 -2.59 -8.23
C MET A 37 5.27 -2.99 -6.97
N LEU A 38 4.23 -3.81 -7.12
CA LEU A 38 3.42 -4.34 -6.03
C LEU A 38 3.64 -5.85 -5.93
N TRP A 39 3.98 -6.32 -4.74
CA TRP A 39 4.05 -7.75 -4.41
C TRP A 39 3.09 -8.05 -3.26
N SER A 40 2.01 -8.81 -3.45
CA SER A 40 1.45 -9.33 -4.72
C SER A 40 -0.07 -9.14 -4.74
N LEU A 41 -0.70 -9.30 -5.91
CA LEU A 41 -2.14 -9.05 -6.09
C LEU A 41 -3.03 -9.88 -5.16
N ASP A 42 -2.64 -11.12 -4.90
CA ASP A 42 -3.36 -12.06 -4.03
C ASP A 42 -3.24 -11.74 -2.54
N THR A 43 -2.27 -10.89 -2.16
CA THR A 43 -2.08 -10.43 -0.77
C THR A 43 -2.73 -9.07 -0.50
N ASP A 44 -3.21 -8.37 -1.54
CA ASP A 44 -4.11 -7.24 -1.38
C ASP A 44 -5.52 -7.73 -0.99
N ASP A 45 -6.41 -6.84 -0.57
CA ASP A 45 -7.81 -7.22 -0.31
C ASP A 45 -8.56 -7.41 -1.64
N PHE A 46 -8.20 -8.44 -2.41
CA PHE A 46 -8.74 -8.72 -3.74
C PHE A 46 -10.24 -9.09 -3.71
N ARG A 47 -10.75 -9.53 -2.55
CA ARG A 47 -12.16 -9.89 -2.33
C ARG A 47 -12.99 -8.75 -1.76
N GLY A 48 -12.36 -7.65 -1.29
CA GLY A 48 -13.08 -6.55 -0.65
C GLY A 48 -13.64 -6.91 0.73
N LEU A 49 -13.03 -7.84 1.47
CA LEU A 49 -13.47 -8.25 2.81
C LEU A 49 -13.34 -7.12 3.83
N CYS A 50 -12.41 -6.19 3.59
CA CYS A 50 -12.17 -5.01 4.41
C CYS A 50 -12.81 -3.74 3.79
N GLY A 51 -13.64 -3.88 2.75
CA GLY A 51 -14.35 -2.79 2.09
C GLY A 51 -14.15 -2.79 0.57
N ARG A 52 -13.24 -1.94 0.07
CA ARG A 52 -13.00 -1.78 -1.37
C ARG A 52 -12.00 -2.83 -1.84
N ALA A 53 -12.36 -3.64 -2.85
CA ALA A 53 -11.42 -4.59 -3.45
C ALA A 53 -10.18 -3.90 -4.04
N TYR A 54 -9.01 -4.50 -3.87
CA TYR A 54 -7.70 -3.99 -4.29
C TYR A 54 -7.38 -2.57 -3.80
N PRO A 55 -7.49 -2.29 -2.49
CA PRO A 55 -7.30 -0.94 -1.97
C PRO A 55 -5.90 -0.40 -2.27
N LEU A 56 -4.84 -1.22 -2.08
CA LEU A 56 -3.47 -0.74 -2.26
C LEU A 56 -3.12 -0.55 -3.73
N LEU A 57 -3.49 -1.51 -4.60
CA LEU A 57 -3.28 -1.38 -6.04
C LEU A 57 -4.02 -0.17 -6.61
N LYS A 58 -5.26 0.07 -6.18
CA LYS A 58 -6.04 1.22 -6.64
C LYS A 58 -5.43 2.54 -6.16
N THR A 59 -4.92 2.61 -4.94
CA THR A 59 -4.16 3.78 -4.46
C THR A 59 -2.94 4.06 -5.33
N ILE A 60 -2.18 3.04 -5.75
CA ILE A 60 -1.07 3.22 -6.68
C ILE A 60 -1.57 3.82 -8.00
N LYS A 61 -2.58 3.20 -8.61
CA LYS A 61 -3.15 3.65 -9.89
C LYS A 61 -3.68 5.09 -9.84
N GLU A 62 -4.28 5.50 -8.73
CA GLU A 62 -4.90 6.83 -8.55
C GLU A 62 -3.86 7.94 -8.34
N ASN A 63 -2.66 7.62 -7.83
CA ASN A 63 -1.67 8.63 -7.43
C ASN A 63 -0.42 8.64 -8.32
N LEU A 64 -0.18 7.61 -9.13
CA LEU A 64 0.97 7.53 -10.03
C LEU A 64 0.77 8.49 -11.21
N LYS A 65 1.80 9.27 -11.56
CA LYS A 65 1.75 10.27 -12.64
C LYS A 65 2.30 9.74 -13.96
#